data_AF-D3W8F4-F1
#
_entry.id   AF-D3W8F4-F1
#
_cell.length_a   1.000
_cell.length_b   1.000
_cell.length_c   1.000
_cell.angle_alpha   90.00
_cell.angle_beta   90.00
_cell.angle_gamma   90.00
#
_symmetry.space_group_name_H-M   'P 1'
#
loop_
_entity.id
_entity.type
_entity.pdbx_description
1 polymer ?
#
loop_
_entity_poly.entity_id
_entity_poly.type
_entity_poly.pdbx_seq_one_letter_code
_entity_poly.pdbx_strand_id
1 'polypeptide(L)'
;MERREMLAALGAVAMAGLAVQANAAQEAEHQHEHHHDHAGGRGKFDGLLASSSDCLGKGESCLAHCLVLLADGDKVMASCAQSVNQLLAFCTALQKAAAQQSPYTARLAKVVLDVCVDCEKECRKHEKKHVQCKACADACAECIKECKAIGV
;
A
#
# COMPACT_ATOMS: atom_id res chain seq x y z
N MET A 1 3.50 -35.06 -35.37
CA MET A 1 4.85 -34.62 -35.01
C MET A 1 4.99 -33.14 -35.40
N GLU A 2 4.23 -32.27 -34.74
CA GLU A 2 3.92 -30.92 -35.25
C GLU A 2 4.45 -29.79 -34.35
N ARG A 3 5.25 -30.11 -33.32
CA ARG A 3 5.73 -29.13 -32.31
C ARG A 3 7.24 -28.88 -32.37
N ARG A 4 8.00 -29.79 -32.99
CA ARG A 4 9.47 -29.72 -33.06
C ARG A 4 9.97 -28.90 -34.25
N GLU A 5 9.16 -28.75 -35.30
CA GLU A 5 9.50 -27.94 -36.49
C GLU A 5 9.40 -26.43 -36.21
N MET A 6 8.52 -26.00 -35.30
CA MET A 6 8.28 -24.57 -35.03
C MET A 6 9.40 -23.89 -34.21
N LEU A 7 10.25 -24.67 -33.53
CA LEU A 7 11.34 -24.15 -32.69
C LEU A 7 12.71 -24.11 -33.41
N ALA A 8 12.79 -24.58 -34.65
CA ALA A 8 14.01 -24.52 -35.46
C ALA A 8 14.11 -23.28 -36.36
N ALA A 9 13.03 -22.49 -36.49
CA ALA A 9 12.93 -21.42 -37.49
C ALA A 9 13.26 -19.99 -36.98
N LEU A 10 13.66 -19.80 -35.71
CA LEU A 10 13.88 -18.47 -35.13
C LEU A 10 15.30 -18.24 -34.59
N GLY A 11 16.26 -19.08 -34.99
CA GLY A 11 17.67 -18.97 -34.64
C GLY A 11 18.55 -18.78 -35.86
N ALA A 12 18.58 -17.57 -36.44
CA ALA A 12 19.72 -16.98 -37.17
C ALA A 12 19.25 -15.80 -38.05
N VAL A 13 19.36 -14.57 -37.53
CA VAL A 13 19.61 -13.41 -38.40
C VAL A 13 20.82 -12.69 -37.82
N ALA A 14 21.97 -13.00 -38.42
CA ALA A 14 23.24 -12.34 -38.17
C ALA A 14 23.32 -11.04 -38.99
N MET A 15 23.75 -9.97 -38.31
CA MET A 15 24.69 -8.95 -38.76
C MET A 15 24.66 -8.52 -40.24
N ALA A 16 23.97 -7.40 -40.54
CA ALA A 16 24.33 -6.53 -41.65
C ALA A 16 23.82 -5.10 -41.38
N GLY A 17 24.74 -4.16 -41.17
CA GLY A 17 24.37 -2.74 -41.04
C GLY A 17 25.43 -1.83 -40.42
N LEU A 18 26.68 -1.91 -40.86
CA LEU A 18 27.63 -0.81 -40.67
C LEU A 18 27.28 0.30 -41.67
N ALA A 19 26.65 1.37 -41.19
CA ALA A 19 26.61 2.65 -41.88
C ALA A 19 26.92 3.76 -40.86
N VAL A 20 28.14 4.25 -40.93
CA VAL A 20 28.58 5.50 -40.29
C VAL A 20 27.80 6.65 -40.93
N GLN A 21 27.11 7.46 -40.11
CA GLN A 21 26.76 8.83 -40.46
C GLN A 21 27.28 9.73 -39.35
N ALA A 22 28.42 10.36 -39.62
CA ALA A 22 28.83 11.56 -38.92
C ALA A 22 27.92 12.70 -39.41
N ASN A 23 27.19 13.34 -38.50
CA ASN A 23 26.65 14.67 -38.74
C ASN A 23 27.17 15.60 -37.65
N ALA A 24 27.90 16.61 -38.12
CA ALA A 24 28.37 17.73 -37.35
C ALA A 24 27.19 18.62 -36.90
N ALA A 25 27.34 19.21 -35.72
CA ALA A 25 26.71 20.44 -35.25
C ALA A 25 25.20 20.61 -35.52
N GLN A 26 24.39 20.28 -34.51
CA GLN A 26 23.21 21.09 -34.19
C GLN A 26 23.39 21.61 -32.77
N GLU A 27 23.75 22.89 -32.66
CA GLU A 27 23.42 23.70 -31.50
C GLU A 27 21.88 23.71 -31.42
N ALA A 28 21.34 22.88 -30.54
CA ALA A 28 19.96 23.01 -30.13
C ALA A 28 19.96 23.93 -28.90
N GLU A 29 19.65 25.20 -29.13
CA GLU A 29 19.13 26.09 -28.10
C GLU A 29 17.85 25.46 -27.54
N HIS A 30 17.97 24.74 -26.43
CA HIS A 30 16.82 24.20 -25.73
C HIS A 30 16.25 25.25 -24.78
N GLN A 31 14.97 25.49 -25.00
CA GLN A 31 14.09 26.47 -24.41
C GLN A 31 14.02 26.33 -22.89
N HIS A 32 13.79 27.45 -22.20
CA HIS A 32 13.58 27.52 -20.75
C HIS A 32 12.44 26.59 -20.31
N GLU A 33 12.77 25.56 -19.51
CA GLU A 33 11.76 24.77 -18.81
C GLU A 33 11.18 25.59 -17.65
N HIS A 34 9.88 25.89 -17.73
CA HIS A 34 9.12 26.40 -16.61
C HIS A 34 8.90 25.27 -15.60
N HIS A 35 9.88 25.03 -14.72
CA HIS A 35 9.69 24.22 -13.53
C HIS A 35 8.71 24.94 -12.60
N HIS A 36 7.44 24.54 -12.63
CA HIS A 36 6.53 24.86 -11.55
C HIS A 36 6.92 24.00 -10.34
N ASP A 37 7.54 24.62 -9.35
CA ASP A 37 7.79 24.02 -8.05
C ASP A 37 6.46 23.67 -7.38
N HIS A 38 5.98 22.43 -7.59
CA HIS A 38 5.00 21.81 -6.71
C HIS A 38 5.71 21.34 -5.43
N ALA A 39 6.32 22.29 -4.69
CA ALA A 39 6.92 22.00 -3.40
C ALA A 39 5.81 21.56 -2.43
N GLY A 40 5.67 20.25 -2.28
CA GLY A 40 4.70 19.59 -1.42
C GLY A 40 4.93 19.95 0.04
N GLY A 41 4.25 21.00 0.50
CA GLY A 41 4.13 21.29 1.93
C GLY A 41 3.42 20.13 2.63
N ARG A 42 3.84 19.84 3.87
CA ARG A 42 3.18 18.81 4.68
C ARG A 42 1.70 19.18 4.88
N GLY A 43 0.80 18.30 4.46
CA GLY A 43 -0.63 18.44 4.68
C GLY A 43 -0.97 18.28 6.16
N LYS A 44 -2.10 18.89 6.58
CA LYS A 44 -2.61 18.80 7.96
C LYS A 44 -2.78 17.35 8.43
N PHE A 45 -3.07 16.45 7.50
CA PHE A 45 -3.38 15.04 7.77
C PHE A 45 -2.30 14.06 7.31
N ASP A 46 -1.06 14.49 7.09
CA ASP A 46 0.01 13.60 6.61
C ASP A 46 0.29 12.44 7.56
N GLY A 47 0.19 12.65 8.87
CA GLY A 47 0.30 11.57 9.87
C GLY A 47 -0.81 10.53 9.74
N LEU A 48 -2.05 10.96 9.50
CA LEU A 48 -3.16 10.05 9.22
C LEU A 48 -2.96 9.32 7.89
N LEU A 49 -2.51 10.01 6.85
CA LEU A 49 -2.22 9.39 5.55
C LEU A 49 -1.18 8.29 5.68
N ALA A 50 -0.05 8.59 6.32
CA ALA A 50 1.05 7.64 6.50
C ALA A 50 0.63 6.44 7.36
N SER A 51 0.06 6.70 8.54
CA SER A 51 -0.32 5.63 9.48
C SER A 51 -1.46 4.75 8.96
N SER A 52 -2.49 5.32 8.30
CA SER A 52 -3.56 4.53 7.70
C SER A 52 -3.09 3.72 6.49
N SER A 53 -2.12 4.22 5.71
CA SER A 53 -1.52 3.47 4.60
C SER A 53 -0.71 2.26 5.10
N ASP A 54 0.11 2.44 6.14
CA ASP A 54 0.86 1.33 6.74
C ASP A 54 -0.09 0.32 7.39
N CYS A 55 -1.07 0.80 8.15
CA CYS A 55 -2.10 -0.04 8.78
C CYS A 55 -2.86 -0.87 7.74
N LEU A 56 -3.20 -0.29 6.59
CA LEU A 56 -3.79 -1.02 5.45
C LEU A 56 -2.86 -2.13 4.95
N GLY A 57 -1.60 -1.82 4.66
CA GLY A 57 -0.64 -2.80 4.14
C GLY A 57 -0.38 -3.97 5.11
N LYS A 58 -0.27 -3.68 6.42
CA LYS A 58 -0.13 -4.73 7.45
C LYS A 58 -1.43 -5.50 7.66
N GLY A 59 -2.57 -4.83 7.56
CA GLY A 59 -3.90 -5.44 7.62
C GLY A 59 -4.09 -6.47 6.51
N GLU A 60 -3.74 -6.15 5.26
CA GLU A 60 -3.88 -7.09 4.13
C GLU A 60 -3.08 -8.36 4.36
N SER A 61 -1.84 -8.20 4.83
CA SER A 61 -0.96 -9.32 5.19
C SER A 61 -1.54 -10.16 6.34
N CYS A 62 -2.16 -9.50 7.33
CA CYS A 62 -2.80 -10.17 8.46
C CYS A 62 -4.05 -10.93 8.01
N LEU A 63 -4.91 -10.33 7.19
CA LEU A 63 -6.12 -10.98 6.69
C LEU A 63 -5.77 -12.20 5.84
N ALA A 64 -4.81 -12.08 4.91
CA ALA A 64 -4.34 -13.20 4.09
C ALA A 64 -3.86 -14.36 4.96
N HIS A 65 -3.07 -14.07 6.00
CA HIS A 65 -2.62 -15.07 6.98
C HIS A 65 -3.79 -15.72 7.73
N CYS A 66 -4.76 -14.94 8.20
CA CYS A 66 -5.94 -15.47 8.89
C CYS A 66 -6.76 -16.41 8.00
N LEU A 67 -6.92 -16.05 6.72
CA LEU A 67 -7.68 -16.85 5.75
C LEU A 67 -7.00 -18.19 5.46
N VAL A 68 -5.67 -18.24 5.40
CA VAL A 68 -4.92 -19.50 5.27
C VAL A 68 -5.18 -20.41 6.47
N LEU A 69 -5.04 -19.88 7.70
CA LEU A 69 -5.29 -20.66 8.92
C LEU A 69 -6.74 -21.15 9.03
N LEU A 70 -7.70 -20.32 8.63
CA LEU A 70 -9.12 -20.71 8.59
C LEU A 70 -9.37 -21.85 7.59
N ALA A 71 -8.72 -21.81 6.42
CA ALA A 71 -8.80 -22.89 5.43
C ALA A 71 -8.22 -24.21 5.96
N ASP A 72 -7.18 -24.13 6.79
CA ASP A 72 -6.57 -25.27 7.49
C ASP A 72 -7.37 -25.74 8.72
N GLY A 73 -8.51 -25.09 9.01
CA GLY A 73 -9.44 -25.47 10.06
C GLY A 73 -9.23 -24.79 11.41
N ASP A 74 -8.27 -23.86 11.53
CA ASP A 74 -8.07 -23.07 12.75
C ASP A 74 -9.11 -21.95 12.87
N LYS A 75 -10.26 -22.30 13.44
CA LYS A 75 -11.40 -21.39 13.66
C LYS A 75 -11.10 -20.28 14.68
N VAL A 76 -9.98 -20.34 15.41
CA VAL A 76 -9.62 -19.31 16.38
C VAL A 76 -9.31 -17.97 15.69
N MET A 77 -9.02 -17.99 14.38
CA MET A 77 -8.75 -16.78 13.61
C MET A 77 -9.98 -16.03 13.10
N ALA A 78 -11.20 -16.53 13.33
CA ALA A 78 -12.41 -15.95 12.73
C ALA A 78 -12.68 -14.50 13.17
N SER A 79 -12.54 -14.19 14.46
CA SER A 79 -12.75 -12.82 14.96
C SER A 79 -11.69 -11.85 14.46
N CYS A 80 -10.42 -12.30 14.42
CA CYS A 80 -9.31 -11.52 13.88
C CYS A 80 -9.53 -11.22 12.39
N ALA A 81 -9.87 -12.22 11.57
CA ALA A 81 -10.15 -12.02 10.15
C ALA A 81 -11.29 -11.03 9.92
N GLN A 82 -12.39 -11.15 10.67
CA GLN A 82 -13.52 -10.23 10.57
C GLN A 82 -13.12 -8.80 10.95
N SER A 83 -12.41 -8.62 12.07
CA SER A 83 -11.99 -7.30 12.54
C SER A 83 -11.00 -6.63 11.60
N VAL A 84 -10.04 -7.38 11.05
CA VAL A 84 -9.08 -6.86 10.07
C VAL A 84 -9.80 -6.49 8.78
N ASN A 85 -10.76 -7.29 8.30
CA ASN A 85 -11.51 -6.93 7.09
C ASN A 85 -12.30 -5.62 7.25
N GLN A 86 -12.83 -5.35 8.44
CA GLN A 86 -13.44 -4.05 8.75
C GLN A 86 -12.37 -2.94 8.77
N LEU A 87 -11.26 -3.15 9.47
CA LEU A 87 -10.12 -2.22 9.49
C LEU A 87 -9.71 -1.79 8.07
N LEU A 88 -9.55 -2.73 7.14
CA LEU A 88 -9.14 -2.43 5.76
C LEU A 88 -10.07 -1.42 5.07
N ALA A 89 -11.38 -1.59 5.21
CA ALA A 89 -12.36 -0.68 4.62
C ALA A 89 -12.27 0.74 5.21
N PHE A 90 -12.18 0.83 6.54
CA PHE A 90 -12.15 2.12 7.24
C PHE A 90 -10.80 2.84 7.07
N CYS A 91 -9.67 2.14 7.18
CA CYS A 91 -8.35 2.71 6.93
C CYS A 91 -8.20 3.16 5.47
N THR A 92 -8.75 2.45 4.49
CA THR A 92 -8.78 2.91 3.08
C THR A 92 -9.53 4.24 2.97
N ALA A 93 -10.72 4.35 3.58
CA ALA A 93 -11.48 5.60 3.55
C ALA A 93 -10.71 6.76 4.21
N LEU A 94 -10.09 6.51 5.37
CA LEU A 94 -9.29 7.51 6.08
C LEU A 94 -8.07 7.94 5.28
N GLN A 95 -7.33 6.99 4.70
CA GLN A 95 -6.18 7.24 3.84
C GLN A 95 -6.55 8.19 2.70
N LYS A 96 -7.63 7.88 1.97
CA LYS A 96 -8.07 8.71 0.85
C LYS A 96 -8.50 10.09 1.33
N ALA A 97 -9.31 10.17 2.38
CA ALA A 97 -9.75 11.46 2.94
C ALA A 97 -8.56 12.34 3.38
N ALA A 98 -7.57 11.74 4.05
CA ALA A 98 -6.35 12.42 4.49
C ALA A 98 -5.52 12.93 3.30
N ALA A 99 -5.30 12.09 2.27
CA ALA A 99 -4.56 12.46 1.07
C ALA A 99 -5.15 13.69 0.34
N GLN A 100 -6.47 13.84 0.39
CA GLN A 100 -7.21 14.90 -0.29
C GLN A 100 -7.51 16.11 0.61
N GLN A 101 -6.94 16.14 1.83
CA GLN A 101 -7.23 17.17 2.83
C GLN A 101 -8.73 17.40 3.06
N SER A 102 -9.51 16.31 3.03
CA SER A 102 -10.96 16.38 3.12
C SER A 102 -11.42 17.08 4.41
N PRO A 103 -12.46 17.95 4.36
CA PRO A 103 -13.02 18.57 5.56
C PRO A 103 -13.70 17.56 6.50
N TYR A 104 -13.90 16.31 6.03
CA TYR A 104 -14.49 15.23 6.80
C TYR A 104 -13.45 14.38 7.55
N THR A 105 -12.15 14.56 7.28
CA THR A 105 -11.08 13.67 7.79
C THR A 105 -11.08 13.54 9.30
N ALA A 106 -11.24 14.64 10.05
CA ALA A 106 -11.24 14.59 11.52
C ALA A 106 -12.46 13.83 12.09
N ARG A 107 -13.63 13.93 11.45
CA ARG A 107 -14.81 13.14 11.85
C ARG A 107 -14.65 11.67 11.51
N LEU A 108 -14.07 11.38 10.33
CA LEU A 108 -13.79 10.01 9.92
C LEU A 108 -12.74 9.35 10.82
N ALA A 109 -11.70 10.10 11.23
CA ALA A 109 -10.67 9.62 12.16
C ALA A 109 -11.24 9.18 13.51
N LYS A 110 -12.33 9.80 14.00
CA LYS A 110 -13.02 9.36 15.23
C LYS A 110 -13.63 7.96 15.08
N VAL A 111 -14.19 7.64 13.92
CA VAL A 111 -14.76 6.31 13.65
C VAL A 111 -13.64 5.29 13.43
N VAL A 112 -12.60 5.66 12.67
CA VAL A 112 -11.47 4.76 12.41
C VAL A 112 -10.68 4.46 13.69
N LEU A 113 -10.62 5.40 14.64
CA LEU A 113 -10.04 5.16 15.96
C LEU A 113 -10.64 3.92 16.62
N ASP A 114 -11.98 3.84 16.71
CA ASP A 114 -12.67 2.72 17.35
C ASP A 114 -12.40 1.40 16.61
N VAL A 115 -12.42 1.43 15.28
CA VAL A 115 -12.12 0.26 14.44
C VAL A 115 -10.69 -0.23 14.63
N CYS A 116 -9.71 0.69 14.69
CA CYS A 116 -8.32 0.33 14.95
C CYS A 116 -8.13 -0.23 16.35
N VAL A 117 -8.84 0.28 17.37
CA VAL A 117 -8.79 -0.25 18.75
C VAL A 117 -9.32 -1.68 18.81
N ASP A 118 -10.45 -1.95 18.15
CA ASP A 118 -11.02 -3.30 18.10
C ASP A 118 -10.09 -4.25 17.34
N CYS A 119 -9.54 -3.82 16.20
CA CYS A 119 -8.60 -4.63 15.44
C CYS A 119 -7.30 -4.90 16.18
N GLU A 120 -6.73 -3.90 16.85
CA GLU A 120 -5.54 -4.09 17.68
C GLU A 120 -5.81 -5.16 18.74
N LYS A 121 -6.92 -5.02 19.48
CA LYS A 121 -7.29 -5.95 20.55
C LYS A 121 -7.42 -7.39 20.05
N GLU A 122 -8.03 -7.62 18.89
CA GLU A 122 -8.11 -8.96 18.31
C GLU A 122 -6.73 -9.46 17.88
N CYS A 123 -5.95 -8.67 17.14
CA CYS A 123 -4.62 -9.03 16.66
C CYS A 123 -3.64 -9.36 17.82
N ARG A 124 -3.71 -8.62 18.93
CA ARG A 124 -2.87 -8.84 20.13
C ARG A 124 -3.06 -10.23 20.75
N LYS A 125 -4.23 -10.87 20.59
CA LYS A 125 -4.46 -12.25 21.07
C LYS A 125 -3.55 -13.26 20.37
N HIS A 126 -3.06 -12.92 19.18
CA HIS A 126 -2.33 -13.83 18.30
C HIS A 126 -0.85 -13.43 18.08
N GLU A 127 -0.43 -12.30 18.64
CA GLU A 127 0.88 -11.67 18.34
C GLU A 127 2.10 -12.54 18.67
N LYS A 128 1.96 -13.48 19.62
CA LYS A 128 3.05 -14.39 20.01
C LYS A 128 3.24 -15.56 19.05
N LYS A 129 2.23 -15.87 18.24
CA LYS A 129 2.22 -17.02 17.33
C LYS A 129 2.29 -16.59 15.86
N HIS A 130 1.77 -15.42 15.53
CA HIS A 130 1.62 -14.97 14.16
C HIS A 130 2.20 -13.56 14.01
N VAL A 131 3.33 -13.48 13.30
CA VAL A 131 4.07 -12.23 13.08
C VAL A 131 3.24 -11.18 12.34
N GLN A 132 2.33 -11.62 11.47
CA GLN A 132 1.40 -10.77 10.72
C GLN A 132 0.39 -10.11 11.67
N CYS A 133 -0.13 -10.85 12.65
CA CYS A 133 -1.02 -10.29 13.67
C CYS A 133 -0.29 -9.27 14.55
N LYS A 134 0.96 -9.56 14.95
CA LYS A 134 1.78 -8.59 15.68
C LYS A 134 2.00 -7.31 14.88
N ALA A 135 2.40 -7.42 13.61
CA ALA A 135 2.66 -6.28 12.75
C ALA A 135 1.39 -5.43 12.51
N CYS A 136 0.24 -6.08 12.31
CA CYS A 136 -1.03 -5.38 12.18
C CYS A 136 -1.45 -4.68 13.47
N ALA A 137 -1.26 -5.32 14.64
CA ALA A 137 -1.53 -4.70 15.93
C ALA A 137 -0.64 -3.47 16.19
N ASP A 138 0.66 -3.56 15.87
CA ASP A 138 1.61 -2.46 16.01
C ASP A 138 1.23 -1.29 15.06
N ALA A 139 0.81 -1.58 13.83
CA ALA A 139 0.34 -0.56 12.90
C ALA A 139 -1.01 0.06 13.32
N CYS A 140 -1.93 -0.72 13.90
CA CYS A 140 -3.16 -0.21 14.51
C CYS A 140 -2.83 0.78 15.63
N ALA A 141 -1.87 0.47 16.51
CA ALA A 141 -1.47 1.34 17.61
C ALA A 141 -0.96 2.72 17.13
N GLU A 142 -0.15 2.75 16.06
CA GLU A 142 0.30 4.01 15.47
C GLU A 142 -0.86 4.76 14.77
N CYS A 143 -1.75 4.08 14.06
CA CYS A 143 -2.92 4.72 13.46
C CYS A 143 -3.88 5.29 14.52
N ILE A 144 -4.05 4.60 15.65
CA ILE A 144 -4.81 5.07 16.83
C ILE A 144 -4.21 6.36 17.37
N LYS A 145 -2.89 6.43 17.51
CA LYS A 145 -2.18 7.61 18.00
C LYS A 145 -2.40 8.82 17.10
N GLU A 146 -2.28 8.65 15.79
CA GLU A 146 -2.54 9.72 14.82
C GLU A 146 -4.02 10.12 14.80
N CYS A 147 -4.95 9.16 14.88
CA CYS A 147 -6.39 9.44 14.99
C CYS A 147 -6.72 10.26 16.23
N LYS A 148 -6.09 9.97 17.38
CA LYS A 148 -6.24 10.76 18.62
C LYS A 148 -5.64 12.16 18.50
N ALA A 149 -4.54 12.33 17.78
CA ALA A 149 -3.90 13.64 17.59
C ALA A 149 -4.76 14.62 16.78
N ILE A 150 -5.61 14.12 15.88
CA ILE A 150 -6.50 14.92 15.04
C ILE A 150 -7.94 14.97 15.57
N GLY A 151 -8.36 13.94 16.31
CA GLY A 151 -9.72 13.70 16.75
C GLY A 151 -10.14 14.35 18.07
N VAL A 152 -9.40 15.34 18.59
CA VAL A 152 -9.84 16.13 19.76
C VAL A 152 -10.74 17.27 19.30
#